data_AF-A0A932VDT4-F1
#
_entry.id   AF-A0A932VDT4-F1
#
_cell.length_a   1.000
_cell.length_b   1.000
_cell.length_c   1.000
_cell.angle_alpha   90.00
_cell.angle_beta   90.00
_cell.angle_gamma   90.00
#
_symmetry.space_group_name_H-M   'P 1'
#
loop_
_entity.id
_entity.type
_entity.pdbx_description
1 polymer ?
#
loop_
_entity_poly.entity_id
_entity_poly.type
_entity_poly.pdbx_seq_one_letter_code
_entity_poly.pdbx_strand_id
1 'polypeptide(L)'
;MNTVKLFLAVGLTSAILASPLAVAQQDDTSKDVQDIKQDKQQFHQDQKALIDARKDRNQERREMNQERAKLHRDKAAGDTTAVQADQQALQTDKTELAKDQKAVREDAEKVRSDRKDLKADRRDLRKDRKARRKAH
;
A
#
# COMPACT_ATOMS: atom_id res chain seq x y z
N MET A 1 -41.62 -45.27 -24.32
CA MET A 1 -41.34 -46.64 -23.86
C MET A 1 -40.26 -46.57 -22.78
N ASN A 2 -40.51 -47.26 -21.65
CA ASN A 2 -39.61 -47.58 -20.53
C ASN A 2 -39.34 -46.41 -19.58
N THR A 3 -40.11 -46.11 -18.53
CA THR A 3 -40.59 -46.86 -17.34
C THR A 3 -39.50 -47.50 -16.45
N VAL A 4 -39.74 -47.34 -15.15
CA VAL A 4 -39.25 -48.13 -13.98
C VAL A 4 -37.80 -47.80 -13.51
N LYS A 5 -37.43 -47.64 -12.21
CA LYS A 5 -37.97 -48.11 -10.92
C LYS A 5 -37.66 -47.14 -9.77
N LEU A 6 -38.71 -46.82 -9.02
CA LEU A 6 -38.68 -46.42 -7.61
C LEU A 6 -38.24 -47.65 -6.78
N PHE A 7 -37.21 -47.52 -5.95
CA PHE A 7 -36.94 -48.49 -4.87
C PHE A 7 -36.91 -47.74 -3.54
N LEU A 8 -37.86 -48.14 -2.70
CA LEU A 8 -38.09 -47.70 -1.33
C LEU A 8 -37.91 -48.95 -0.45
N ALA A 9 -37.41 -48.73 0.78
CA ALA A 9 -37.36 -49.66 1.93
C ALA A 9 -36.21 -50.71 1.94
N VAL A 10 -35.56 -51.07 3.04
CA VAL A 10 -35.63 -50.72 4.48
C VAL A 10 -34.36 -51.25 5.18
N GLY A 11 -33.84 -50.52 6.17
CA GLY A 11 -33.28 -51.08 7.41
C GLY A 11 -31.84 -51.61 7.44
N LEU A 12 -30.94 -50.89 8.13
CA LEU A 12 -30.40 -51.38 9.40
C LEU A 12 -29.81 -50.21 10.20
N THR A 13 -30.31 -50.05 11.42
CA THR A 13 -29.79 -49.18 12.46
C THR A 13 -28.37 -49.62 12.87
N SER A 14 -27.41 -48.70 12.76
CA SER A 14 -26.27 -48.69 13.68
C SER A 14 -25.92 -47.24 13.99
N ALA A 15 -26.32 -46.84 15.20
CA ALA A 15 -25.88 -45.62 15.81
C ALA A 15 -24.35 -45.65 15.95
N ILE A 16 -23.67 -44.77 15.23
CA ILE A 16 -22.37 -44.27 15.67
C ILE A 16 -22.56 -42.78 15.94
N LEU A 17 -22.84 -42.49 17.21
CA LEU A 17 -22.60 -41.20 17.82
C LEU A 17 -21.10 -40.91 17.71
N ALA A 18 -20.71 -40.09 16.75
CA ALA A 18 -19.45 -39.37 16.78
C ALA A 18 -19.56 -38.20 15.80
N SER A 19 -20.09 -37.07 16.27
CA SER A 19 -19.86 -35.78 15.62
C SER A 19 -18.36 -35.51 15.60
N PRO A 20 -17.73 -35.22 14.44
CA PRO A 20 -16.59 -34.33 14.45
C PRO A 20 -17.15 -32.92 14.40
N LEU A 21 -17.14 -32.27 15.56
CA LEU A 21 -17.16 -30.82 15.64
C LEU A 21 -16.13 -30.24 14.67
N ALA A 22 -16.60 -29.29 13.87
CA ALA A 22 -15.87 -28.18 13.29
C ALA A 22 -14.33 -28.18 13.47
N VAL A 23 -13.61 -28.66 12.45
CA VAL A 23 -12.23 -28.20 12.17
C VAL A 23 -12.35 -27.21 11.02
N ALA A 24 -12.56 -25.93 11.34
CA ALA A 24 -12.65 -24.86 10.34
C ALA A 24 -11.90 -23.58 10.73
N GLN A 25 -11.04 -23.57 11.76
CA GLN A 25 -10.42 -22.32 12.26
C GLN A 25 -8.89 -22.35 12.37
N GLN A 26 -8.22 -23.33 11.74
CA GLN A 26 -6.75 -23.41 11.75
C GLN A 26 -6.09 -22.65 10.59
N ASP A 27 -6.84 -22.30 9.55
CA ASP A 27 -6.30 -21.66 8.34
C ASP A 27 -6.12 -20.14 8.48
N ASP A 28 -7.02 -19.44 9.17
CA ASP A 28 -7.03 -17.97 9.23
C ASP A 28 -5.79 -17.40 9.91
N THR A 29 -5.35 -17.95 11.05
CA THR A 29 -4.20 -17.38 11.78
C THR A 29 -2.88 -17.47 11.00
N SER A 30 -2.78 -18.43 10.06
CA SER A 30 -1.60 -18.60 9.22
C SER A 30 -1.60 -17.63 8.05
N LYS A 31 -2.78 -17.37 7.47
CA LYS A 31 -3.02 -16.36 6.43
C LYS A 31 -2.74 -14.96 6.99
N ASP A 32 -3.30 -14.61 8.15
CA ASP A 32 -3.07 -13.32 8.82
C ASP A 32 -1.57 -13.02 9.03
N VAL A 33 -0.79 -14.05 9.37
CA VAL A 33 0.67 -13.90 9.58
C VAL A 33 1.41 -13.69 8.26
N GLN A 34 0.96 -14.34 7.18
CA GLN A 34 1.52 -14.15 5.84
C GLN A 34 1.19 -12.75 5.32
N ASP A 35 -0.04 -12.30 5.48
CA ASP A 35 -0.50 -10.97 5.05
C ASP A 35 0.28 -9.87 5.77
N ILE A 36 0.40 -9.97 7.11
CA ILE A 36 1.23 -9.05 7.92
C ILE A 36 2.71 -9.04 7.48
N LYS A 37 3.23 -10.15 6.95
CA LYS A 37 4.61 -10.21 6.45
C LYS A 37 4.72 -9.52 5.09
N GLN A 38 3.76 -9.72 4.19
CA GLN A 38 3.69 -9.04 2.89
C GLN A 38 3.53 -7.53 3.08
N ASP A 39 2.62 -7.09 3.94
CA ASP A 39 2.39 -5.67 4.24
C ASP A 39 3.63 -4.99 4.81
N LYS A 40 4.41 -5.69 5.65
CA LYS A 40 5.69 -5.16 6.15
C LYS A 40 6.71 -4.95 5.02
N GLN A 41 6.74 -5.86 4.05
CA GLN A 41 7.65 -5.74 2.92
C GLN A 41 7.23 -4.57 2.04
N GLN A 42 5.94 -4.45 1.73
CA GLN A 42 5.39 -3.34 0.97
C GLN A 42 5.67 -2.00 1.66
N PHE A 43 5.40 -1.90 2.96
CA PHE A 43 5.69 -0.69 3.76
C PHE A 43 7.17 -0.27 3.70
N HIS A 44 8.09 -1.23 3.70
CA HIS A 44 9.52 -0.92 3.58
C HIS A 44 9.87 -0.38 2.20
N GLN A 45 9.28 -0.95 1.15
CA GLN A 45 9.44 -0.47 -0.23
C GLN A 45 8.88 0.94 -0.38
N ASP A 46 7.69 1.21 0.15
CA ASP A 46 7.07 2.54 0.08
C ASP A 46 7.88 3.58 0.86
N GLN A 47 8.42 3.21 2.03
CA GLN A 47 9.32 4.09 2.79
C GLN A 47 10.58 4.45 1.98
N LYS A 48 11.14 3.47 1.26
CA LYS A 48 12.30 3.71 0.39
C LYS A 48 11.91 4.62 -0.78
N ALA A 49 10.79 4.36 -1.44
CA ALA A 49 10.26 5.19 -2.52
C ALA A 49 10.07 6.66 -2.07
N LEU A 50 9.54 6.89 -0.86
CA LEU A 50 9.39 8.24 -0.30
C LEU A 50 10.74 8.93 -0.03
N ILE A 51 11.76 8.18 0.39
CA ILE A 51 13.11 8.71 0.60
C ILE A 51 13.72 9.12 -0.74
N ASP A 52 13.58 8.28 -1.76
CA ASP A 52 14.15 8.54 -3.08
C ASP A 52 13.42 9.71 -3.77
N ALA A 53 12.08 9.73 -3.74
CA ALA A 53 11.28 10.88 -4.21
C ALA A 53 11.64 12.20 -3.50
N ARG A 54 12.08 12.15 -2.24
CA ARG A 54 12.57 13.33 -1.51
C ARG A 54 13.95 13.78 -2.00
N LYS A 55 14.83 12.86 -2.41
CA LYS A 55 16.13 13.20 -3.00
C LYS A 55 15.94 13.84 -4.37
N ASP A 56 15.09 13.25 -5.21
CA ASP A 56 14.82 13.73 -6.56
C ASP A 56 14.28 15.18 -6.52
N ARG A 57 13.28 15.44 -5.67
CA ARG A 57 12.76 16.79 -5.42
C ARG A 57 13.83 17.79 -4.94
N ASN A 58 14.77 17.34 -4.10
CA ASN A 58 15.84 18.20 -3.62
C ASN A 58 16.83 18.52 -4.75
N GLN A 59 17.03 17.58 -5.69
CA GLN A 59 17.85 17.78 -6.87
C GLN A 59 17.18 18.76 -7.84
N GLU A 60 15.91 18.55 -8.20
CA GLU A 60 15.12 19.47 -9.04
C GLU A 60 15.13 20.90 -8.48
N ARG A 61 15.00 21.05 -7.15
CA ARG A 61 15.12 22.36 -6.49
C ARG A 61 16.47 23.02 -6.69
N ARG A 62 17.57 22.25 -6.73
CA ARG A 62 18.91 22.79 -7.00
C ARG A 62 19.02 23.25 -8.45
N GLU A 63 18.50 22.45 -9.37
CA GLU A 63 18.49 22.77 -10.81
C GLU A 63 17.69 24.06 -11.07
N MET A 64 16.48 24.17 -10.51
CA MET A 64 15.66 25.39 -10.61
C MET A 64 16.39 26.63 -10.02
N ASN A 65 17.17 26.46 -8.95
CA ASN A 65 17.97 27.57 -8.40
C ASN A 65 19.11 27.98 -9.34
N GLN A 66 19.74 27.02 -10.03
CA GLN A 66 20.78 27.31 -11.03
C GLN A 66 20.20 28.03 -12.24
N GLU A 67 19.03 27.62 -12.72
CA GLU A 67 18.32 28.29 -13.81
C GLU A 67 17.89 29.70 -13.43
N ARG A 68 17.35 29.91 -12.22
CA ARG A 68 17.09 31.27 -11.72
C ARG A 68 18.35 32.12 -11.72
N ALA A 69 19.50 31.55 -11.35
CA ALA A 69 20.77 32.28 -11.37
C ALA A 69 21.25 32.59 -12.81
N LYS A 70 20.92 31.75 -13.80
CA LYS A 70 21.14 32.08 -15.23
C LYS A 70 20.21 33.20 -15.67
N LEU A 71 18.91 33.07 -15.38
CA LEU A 71 17.92 34.10 -15.69
C LEU A 71 18.30 35.47 -15.11
N HIS A 72 18.83 35.51 -13.88
CA HIS A 72 19.31 36.75 -13.29
C HIS A 72 20.52 37.35 -14.04
N ARG A 73 21.41 36.50 -14.55
CA ARG A 73 22.55 36.94 -15.38
C ARG A 73 22.08 37.43 -16.75
N ASP A 74 21.15 36.73 -17.38
CA ASP A 74 20.64 37.10 -18.71
C ASP A 74 19.83 38.41 -18.63
N LYS A 75 19.08 38.60 -17.54
CA LYS A 75 18.46 39.90 -17.20
C LYS A 75 19.49 41.02 -17.03
N ALA A 76 20.61 40.75 -16.36
CA ALA A 76 21.68 41.73 -16.19
C ALA A 76 22.41 42.03 -17.51
N ALA A 77 22.49 41.06 -18.41
CA ALA A 77 23.06 41.21 -19.75
C ALA A 77 22.11 41.89 -20.75
N GLY A 78 20.82 42.01 -20.41
CA GLY A 78 19.80 42.63 -21.27
C GLY A 78 19.27 41.74 -22.39
N ASP A 79 19.50 40.43 -22.34
CA ASP A 79 18.98 39.47 -23.32
C ASP A 79 17.49 39.17 -23.04
N THR A 80 16.61 39.99 -23.59
CA THR A 80 15.17 39.89 -23.35
C THR A 80 14.56 38.61 -23.92
N THR A 81 15.14 38.03 -24.96
CA THR A 81 14.70 36.77 -25.57
C THR A 81 15.03 35.57 -24.70
N ALA A 82 16.27 35.46 -24.21
CA ALA A 82 16.65 34.40 -23.28
C ALA A 82 15.84 34.49 -21.98
N VAL A 83 15.62 35.70 -21.47
CA VAL A 83 14.83 35.94 -20.27
C VAL A 83 13.39 35.46 -20.40
N GLN A 84 12.74 35.68 -21.54
CA GLN A 84 11.37 35.20 -21.76
C GLN A 84 11.29 33.68 -21.81
N ALA A 85 12.24 33.03 -22.50
CA ALA A 85 12.32 31.58 -22.58
C ALA A 85 12.55 30.95 -21.19
N ASP A 86 13.54 31.46 -20.44
CA ASP A 86 13.85 31.01 -19.08
C ASP A 86 12.68 31.21 -18.11
N GLN A 87 11.94 32.30 -18.25
CA GLN A 87 10.74 32.54 -17.43
C GLN A 87 9.63 31.54 -17.71
N GLN A 88 9.43 31.16 -18.97
CA GLN A 88 8.44 30.15 -19.34
C GLN A 88 8.85 28.77 -18.83
N ALA A 89 10.11 28.37 -19.03
CA ALA A 89 10.65 27.11 -18.51
C ALA A 89 10.48 27.01 -16.99
N LEU A 90 10.92 28.03 -16.24
CA LEU A 90 10.78 28.07 -14.78
C LEU A 90 9.32 28.06 -14.30
N GLN A 91 8.36 28.51 -15.10
CA GLN A 91 6.94 28.41 -14.74
C GLN A 91 6.43 26.98 -14.93
N THR A 92 6.78 26.35 -16.04
CA THR A 92 6.45 24.94 -16.29
C THR A 92 7.01 24.06 -15.18
N ASP A 93 8.30 24.16 -14.89
CA ASP A 93 8.96 23.35 -13.86
C ASP A 93 8.36 23.54 -12.47
N LYS A 94 7.96 24.77 -12.13
CA LYS A 94 7.25 25.05 -10.87
C LYS A 94 5.91 24.33 -10.80
N THR A 95 5.16 24.30 -11.89
CA THR A 95 3.86 23.64 -11.93
C THR A 95 3.99 22.12 -11.85
N GLU A 96 4.99 21.55 -12.52
CA GLU A 96 5.30 20.12 -12.45
C GLU A 96 5.76 19.73 -11.04
N LEU A 97 6.72 20.46 -10.48
CA LEU A 97 7.19 20.25 -9.11
C LEU A 97 6.04 20.33 -8.08
N ALA A 98 5.06 21.20 -8.30
CA ALA A 98 3.89 21.32 -7.42
C ALA A 98 2.97 20.08 -7.52
N LYS A 99 2.78 19.52 -8.72
CA LYS A 99 2.02 18.28 -8.93
C LYS A 99 2.72 17.10 -8.25
N ASP A 100 4.03 16.98 -8.43
CA ASP A 100 4.81 15.89 -7.83
C ASP A 100 4.83 15.99 -6.30
N GLN A 101 4.92 17.21 -5.76
CA GLN A 101 4.78 17.44 -4.32
C GLN A 101 3.42 16.98 -3.77
N LYS A 102 2.34 17.18 -4.54
CA LYS A 102 1.01 16.72 -4.16
C LYS A 102 0.92 15.19 -4.21
N ALA A 103 1.39 14.56 -5.29
CA ALA A 103 1.41 13.10 -5.44
C ALA A 103 2.19 12.42 -4.30
N VAL A 104 3.41 12.89 -4.01
CA VAL A 104 4.23 12.34 -2.91
C VAL A 104 3.56 12.53 -1.55
N ARG A 105 2.81 13.63 -1.35
CA ARG A 105 2.06 13.84 -0.11
C ARG A 105 0.90 12.84 0.03
N GLU A 106 0.15 12.61 -1.03
CA GLU A 106 -0.93 11.62 -1.05
C GLU A 106 -0.38 10.22 -0.77
N ASP A 107 0.74 9.85 -1.39
CA ASP A 107 1.37 8.56 -1.14
C ASP A 107 1.90 8.44 0.30
N ALA A 108 2.49 9.52 0.85
CA ALA A 108 2.91 9.54 2.25
C ALA A 108 1.72 9.39 3.23
N GLU A 109 0.55 9.90 2.88
CA GLU A 109 -0.68 9.73 3.67
C GLU A 109 -1.20 8.29 3.61
N LYS A 110 -1.19 7.65 2.43
CA LYS A 110 -1.52 6.22 2.26
C LYS A 110 -0.62 5.33 3.10
N VAL A 111 0.71 5.48 2.97
CA VAL A 111 1.71 4.75 3.75
C VAL A 111 1.49 4.92 5.26
N ARG A 112 1.05 6.11 5.69
CA ARG A 112 0.72 6.37 7.09
C ARG A 112 -0.55 5.63 7.53
N SER A 113 -1.55 5.50 6.66
CA SER A 113 -2.76 4.71 6.92
C SER A 113 -2.41 3.23 7.04
N ASP A 114 -1.72 2.68 6.04
CA ASP A 114 -1.33 1.26 6.00
C ASP A 114 -0.53 0.86 7.26
N ARG A 115 0.32 1.78 7.74
CA ARG A 115 1.05 1.57 9.00
C ARG A 115 0.14 1.47 10.23
N LYS A 116 -0.96 2.22 10.28
CA LYS A 116 -1.94 2.15 11.39
C LYS A 116 -2.70 0.83 11.32
N ASP A 117 -3.11 0.42 10.13
CA ASP A 117 -3.89 -0.79 9.90
C ASP A 117 -3.05 -2.03 10.27
N LEU A 118 -1.82 -2.10 9.77
CA LEU A 118 -0.84 -3.13 10.17
C LEU A 118 -0.58 -3.19 11.69
N LYS A 119 -0.71 -2.07 12.40
CA LYS A 119 -0.57 -2.03 13.86
C LYS A 119 -1.84 -2.55 14.57
N ALA A 120 -3.01 -2.33 13.98
CA ALA A 120 -4.27 -2.88 14.45
C ALA A 120 -4.30 -4.40 14.26
N ASP A 121 -3.97 -4.89 13.07
CA ASP A 121 -3.98 -6.33 12.76
C ASP A 121 -3.03 -7.12 13.67
N ARG A 122 -1.82 -6.58 13.91
CA ARG A 122 -0.88 -7.17 14.88
C ARG A 122 -1.43 -7.23 16.30
N ARG A 123 -2.25 -6.26 16.70
CA ARG A 123 -2.87 -6.23 18.02
C ARG A 123 -3.96 -7.29 18.12
N ASP A 124 -4.78 -7.41 17.09
CA ASP A 124 -5.90 -8.36 17.07
C ASP A 124 -5.39 -9.79 16.99
N LEU A 125 -4.40 -10.07 16.13
CA LEU A 125 -3.70 -11.36 16.12
C LEU A 125 -3.12 -11.74 17.50
N ARG A 126 -2.61 -10.75 18.25
CA ARG A 126 -2.11 -10.99 19.62
C ARG A 126 -3.25 -11.32 20.60
N LYS A 127 -4.39 -10.66 20.48
CA LYS A 127 -5.58 -10.96 21.31
C LYS A 127 -6.09 -12.35 21.00
N ASP A 128 -6.20 -12.73 19.73
CA ASP A 128 -6.72 -14.03 19.30
C ASP A 128 -5.83 -15.16 19.78
N ARG A 129 -4.51 -15.01 19.65
CA ARG A 129 -3.53 -15.93 20.24
C ARG A 129 -3.70 -16.07 21.75
N LYS A 130 -3.96 -14.97 22.47
CA LYS A 130 -4.17 -14.99 23.94
C LYS A 130 -5.50 -15.64 24.30
N ALA A 131 -6.57 -15.39 23.54
CA ALA A 131 -7.88 -15.98 23.74
C ALA A 131 -7.82 -17.50 23.53
N ARG A 132 -7.20 -17.96 22.43
CA ARG A 132 -6.98 -19.39 22.15
C ARG A 132 -6.18 -20.07 23.26
N ARG A 133 -5.11 -19.42 23.76
CA ARG A 133 -4.32 -19.97 24.88
C ARG A 133 -5.11 -20.10 26.19
N LYS A 134 -6.16 -19.32 26.39
CA LYS A 134 -7.02 -19.41 27.58
C LYS A 134 -8.14 -20.44 27.44
N ALA A 135 -8.43 -20.87 26.21
CA ALA A 135 -9.48 -21.85 25.91
C ALA A 135 -8.97 -23.31 25.96
N HIS A 136 -7.65 -23.50 26.10
CA HIS A 136 -6.98 -24.76 26.39
C HIS A 136 -6.43 -24.74 27.80
#